data_AF-A0A7G6YUY6-F1
#
_entry.id   AF-A0A7G6YUY6-F1
#
_cell.length_a   1.000
_cell.length_b   1.000
_cell.length_c   1.000
_cell.angle_alpha   90.00
_cell.angle_beta   90.00
_cell.angle_gamma   90.00
#
_symmetry.space_group_name_H-M   'P 1'
#
loop_
_entity.id
_entity.type
_entity.pdbx_description
1 polymer ?
#
loop_
_entity_poly.entity_id
_entity_poly.type
_entity_poly.pdbx_seq_one_letter_code
_entity_poly.pdbx_strand_id
1 'polypeptide(L)'
;MAVSFPAALFDFDLPPLKAARARLTDVLNHPAFSAERRQRAEQLMMTTSDSQQVWQWARLALLESERWEDAVLAWEESQTGPPAYPAYPY
;
A
#
# COMPACT_ATOMS: atom_id res chain seq x y z
N MET A 1 -0.39 15.07 -14.73
CA MET A 1 1.05 14.84 -14.95
C MET A 1 1.28 13.34 -14.98
N ALA A 2 1.74 12.79 -16.11
CA ALA A 2 2.09 11.38 -16.23
C ALA A 2 3.46 11.18 -15.59
N VAL A 3 3.52 10.44 -14.49
CA VAL A 3 4.77 10.14 -13.80
C VAL A 3 5.43 8.99 -14.56
N SER A 4 6.26 9.32 -15.56
CA SER A 4 7.13 8.34 -16.21
C SER A 4 8.26 7.99 -15.24
N PHE A 5 8.14 6.86 -14.56
CA PHE A 5 9.21 6.33 -13.71
C PHE A 5 10.34 5.77 -14.60
N PRO A 6 11.60 6.17 -14.37
CA PRO A 6 12.72 5.67 -15.15
C PRO A 6 12.96 4.20 -14.82
N ALA A 7 12.95 3.35 -15.85
CA ALA A 7 13.24 1.92 -15.78
C ALA A 7 14.70 1.58 -15.38
N ALA A 8 15.50 2.57 -14.95
CA ALA A 8 16.95 2.48 -14.83
C ALA A 8 17.49 2.54 -13.38
N LEU A 9 16.63 2.46 -12.36
CA LEU A 9 17.06 2.33 -10.94
C LEU A 9 16.87 0.90 -10.39
N PHE A 10 16.74 -0.10 -11.27
CA PHE A 10 16.29 -1.46 -10.93
C PHE A 10 17.43 -2.49 -10.86
N ASP A 11 18.64 -2.08 -10.52
CA ASP A 11 19.79 -2.97 -10.25
C ASP A 11 19.84 -3.44 -8.78
N PHE A 12 18.69 -3.81 -8.21
CA PHE A 12 18.65 -4.65 -7.02
C PHE A 12 18.05 -5.98 -7.47
N ASP A 13 18.77 -7.07 -7.27
CA ASP A 13 18.35 -8.45 -7.56
C ASP A 13 16.82 -8.59 -7.51
N LEU A 14 16.20 -8.66 -8.68
CA LEU A 14 14.75 -8.79 -8.77
C LEU A 14 14.36 -10.04 -8.00
N PRO A 15 13.51 -9.93 -6.97
CA PRO A 15 13.21 -11.08 -6.14
C PRO A 15 12.57 -12.17 -7.00
N PRO A 16 12.85 -13.44 -6.71
CA PRO A 16 12.23 -14.54 -7.43
C PRO A 16 10.71 -14.43 -7.35
N LEU A 17 10.00 -14.87 -8.39
CA LEU A 17 8.53 -14.72 -8.51
C LEU A 17 7.77 -15.15 -7.25
N LYS A 18 8.23 -16.21 -6.58
CA LYS A 18 7.68 -16.68 -5.31
C LYS A 18 7.75 -15.63 -4.20
N ALA A 19 8.89 -14.96 -4.06
CA ALA A 19 9.10 -13.90 -3.07
C ALA A 19 8.30 -12.64 -3.43
N ALA A 20 8.24 -12.29 -4.71
CA ALA A 20 7.41 -11.17 -5.17
C ALA A 20 5.91 -11.39 -4.89
N ARG A 21 5.41 -12.61 -5.14
CA ARG A 21 4.02 -13.00 -4.81
C ARG A 21 3.76 -12.96 -3.31
N ALA A 22 4.65 -13.54 -2.51
CA ALA A 22 4.52 -13.51 -1.04
C ALA A 22 4.44 -12.07 -0.51
N ARG A 23 5.32 -11.19 -1.02
CA ARG A 23 5.32 -9.77 -0.64
C ARG A 23 4.01 -9.07 -1.02
N LEU A 24 3.49 -9.31 -2.23
CA LEU A 24 2.23 -8.72 -2.65
C LEU A 24 1.06 -9.24 -1.80
N THR A 25 1.03 -10.53 -1.46
CA THR A 25 0.03 -11.09 -0.53
C THR A 25 0.08 -10.41 0.84
N ASP A 26 1.27 -10.21 1.41
CA ASP A 26 1.44 -9.55 2.70
C ASP A 26 0.89 -8.12 2.68
N VAL A 27 1.21 -7.35 1.64
CA VAL A 27 0.70 -5.97 1.48
C VAL A 27 -0.81 -5.96 1.32
N LEU A 28 -1.36 -6.90 0.56
CA LEU A 28 -2.80 -6.99 0.32
C LEU A 28 -3.60 -7.42 1.55
N ASN A 29 -2.96 -8.02 2.57
CA ASN A 29 -3.62 -8.32 3.84
C ASN A 29 -3.98 -7.08 4.66
N HIS A 30 -3.47 -5.90 4.28
CA HIS A 30 -3.74 -4.62 4.94
C HIS A 30 -5.25 -4.26 4.91
N PRO A 31 -5.80 -3.64 5.98
CA PRO A 31 -7.21 -3.22 6.04
C PRO A 31 -7.62 -2.23 4.94
N ALA A 32 -6.67 -1.50 4.35
CA ALA A 32 -6.90 -0.65 3.20
C ALA A 32 -7.46 -1.41 1.97
N PHE A 33 -7.23 -2.72 1.88
CA PHE A 33 -7.66 -3.55 0.76
C PHE A 33 -8.81 -4.48 1.13
N SER A 34 -9.91 -4.37 0.37
CA SER A 34 -11.08 -5.26 0.50
C SER A 34 -10.77 -6.69 0.04
N ALA A 35 -11.52 -7.66 0.57
CA ALA A 35 -11.39 -9.07 0.19
C ALA A 35 -11.55 -9.32 -1.32
N GLU A 36 -12.45 -8.58 -1.99
CA GLU A 36 -12.64 -8.68 -3.44
C GLU A 36 -11.38 -8.26 -4.21
N ARG A 37 -10.70 -7.20 -3.75
CA ARG A 37 -9.46 -6.72 -4.37
C ARG A 37 -8.31 -7.70 -4.16
N ARG A 38 -8.24 -8.35 -2.98
CA ARG A 38 -7.29 -9.44 -2.71
C ARG A 38 -7.51 -10.60 -3.66
N GLN A 39 -8.75 -11.05 -3.82
CA GLN A 39 -9.08 -12.18 -4.69
C GLN A 39 -8.75 -11.89 -6.17
N ARG A 40 -9.03 -10.67 -6.66
CA ARG A 40 -8.64 -10.27 -8.02
C ARG A 40 -7.11 -10.26 -8.20
N ALA A 41 -6.39 -9.75 -7.21
CA ALA A 41 -4.94 -9.72 -7.25
C ALA A 41 -4.33 -11.14 -7.20
N GLU A 42 -4.91 -12.06 -6.42
CA GLU A 42 -4.51 -13.47 -6.40
C GLU A 42 -4.67 -14.12 -7.79
N GLN A 43 -5.79 -13.89 -8.46
CA GLN A 43 -6.03 -14.39 -9.82
C GLN A 43 -4.98 -13.84 -10.81
N LEU A 44 -4.69 -12.54 -10.75
CA LEU A 44 -3.66 -11.90 -11.58
C LEU A 44 -2.25 -12.41 -11.26
N MET A 45 -1.94 -12.68 -10.00
CA MET A 45 -0.68 -13.27 -9.58
C MET A 45 -0.49 -14.69 -10.14
N MET A 46 -1.56 -15.48 -10.23
CA MET A 46 -1.50 -16.85 -10.77
C MET A 46 -1.27 -16.88 -12.28
N THR A 47 -1.81 -15.91 -13.03
CA THR A 47 -1.65 -15.83 -14.49
C THR A 47 -0.33 -15.17 -14.91
N THR A 48 0.29 -14.39 -14.03
CA THR A 48 1.53 -13.65 -14.34
C THR A 48 2.77 -14.44 -13.93
N SER A 49 3.68 -14.63 -14.89
CA SER A 49 5.00 -15.26 -14.68
C SER A 49 6.15 -14.26 -14.53
N ASP A 50 5.87 -12.97 -14.74
CA ASP A 50 6.84 -11.89 -14.63
C ASP A 50 7.00 -11.44 -13.17
N SER A 51 8.17 -11.71 -12.58
CA SER A 51 8.47 -11.33 -11.21
C SER A 51 8.60 -9.81 -11.04
N GLN A 52 9.09 -9.10 -12.05
CA GLN A 52 9.23 -7.64 -12.01
C GLN A 52 7.86 -6.98 -11.97
N GLN A 53 6.92 -7.46 -12.77
CA GLN A 53 5.56 -6.95 -12.79
C GLN A 53 4.86 -7.16 -11.43
N VAL A 54 4.96 -8.36 -10.86
CA VAL A 54 4.38 -8.65 -9.53
C VAL A 54 5.04 -7.79 -8.44
N TRP A 55 6.35 -7.56 -8.53
CA TRP A 55 7.07 -6.67 -7.61
C TRP A 55 6.62 -5.21 -7.72
N GLN A 56 6.39 -4.72 -8.94
CA GLN A 56 5.84 -3.39 -9.17
C GLN A 56 4.44 -3.26 -8.56
N TRP A 57 3.59 -4.27 -8.70
CA TRP A 57 2.27 -4.27 -8.04
C TRP A 57 2.37 -4.24 -6.53
N ALA A 58 3.30 -4.99 -5.93
CA ALA A 58 3.53 -4.97 -4.49
C ALA A 58 3.91 -3.56 -4.01
N ARG A 59 4.78 -2.87 -4.76
CA ARG A 59 5.19 -1.50 -4.45
C ARG A 59 4.04 -0.50 -4.60
N LEU A 60 3.23 -0.61 -5.65
CA LEU A 60 2.07 0.26 -5.85
C LEU A 60 1.03 0.06 -4.74
N ALA A 61 0.76 -1.18 -4.35
CA ALA A 61 -0.13 -1.48 -3.24
C ALA A 61 0.41 -0.89 -1.93
N LEU A 62 1.72 -0.96 -1.68
CA LEU A 62 2.31 -0.39 -0.47
C LEU A 62 2.13 1.14 -0.40
N LEU A 63 2.34 1.85 -1.51
CA LEU A 63 2.09 3.29 -1.58
C LEU A 63 0.60 3.63 -1.37
N GLU A 64 -0.31 2.76 -1.83
CA GLU A 64 -1.74 2.97 -1.62
C GLU A 64 -2.15 2.74 -0.16
N SER A 65 -1.56 1.76 0.53
CA SER A 65 -1.80 1.57 1.96
C SER A 65 -1.28 2.73 2.80
N GLU A 66 -0.09 3.25 2.50
CA GLU A 66 0.47 4.44 3.17
C GLU A 66 -0.49 5.65 3.03
N ARG A 67 -0.99 5.89 1.82
CA ARG A 67 -1.95 6.98 1.59
C ARG A 67 -3.28 6.79 2.31
N TRP A 68 -3.71 5.54 2.49
CA TRP A 68 -4.90 5.23 3.26
C TRP A 68 -4.68 5.51 4.75
N GLU A 69 -3.52 5.14 5.30
CA GLU A 69 -3.15 5.42 6.69
C GLU A 69 -3.09 6.93 6.96
N ASP A 70 -2.45 7.70 6.08
CA ASP A 70 -2.41 9.16 6.15
C ASP A 70 -3.82 9.76 6.15
N ALA A 71 -4.72 9.24 5.33
CA ALA A 71 -6.10 9.69 5.26
C ALA A 71 -6.90 9.36 6.52
N VAL A 72 -6.67 8.18 7.12
CA VAL A 72 -7.28 7.78 8.40
C VAL A 72 -6.79 8.69 9.52
N LEU A 73 -5.49 8.94 9.61
CA LEU A 73 -4.90 9.84 10.61
C LEU A 73 -5.49 11.25 10.50
N ALA A 74 -5.54 11.82 9.29
CA ALA A 74 -6.13 13.15 9.07
C ALA A 74 -7.62 13.20 9.47
N TRP A 75 -8.36 12.11 9.23
CA TRP A 75 -9.76 12.00 9.64
C TRP A 75 -9.91 11.92 11.17
N GLU A 76 -9.05 11.16 11.86
CA GLU A 76 -9.01 11.07 13.32
C GLU A 76 -8.66 12.42 13.97
N GLU A 77 -7.66 13.12 13.43
CA GLU A 77 -7.28 14.46 13.87
C GLU A 77 -8.44 15.45 13.71
N SER A 78 -9.16 15.40 12.59
CA SER A 78 -10.32 16.28 12.34
C SER A 78 -11.51 16.04 13.26
N GLN A 79 -11.58 14.86 13.89
CA GLN A 79 -12.63 14.49 14.85
C GLN A 79 -12.18 14.60 16.29
N THR A 80 -10.92 14.94 16.54
CA THR A 80 -10.44 15.23 17.88
C THR A 80 -11.16 16.50 18.33
N GLY A 81 -12.22 16.30 19.13
CA GLY A 81 -13.03 17.37 19.69
C GLY A 81 -12.23 18.31 20.59
N PRO A 82 -12.85 19.40 21.06
CA PRO A 82 -12.16 20.38 21.90
C PRO A 82 -11.48 19.69 23.09
N PRO A 83 -10.29 20.18 23.52
CA PRO A 83 -9.55 19.58 24.61
C PRO A 83 -10.46 19.37 25.83
N ALA A 84 -10.46 18.15 26.37
CA ALA A 84 -11.29 17.76 27.52
C ALA A 84 -10.95 18.53 28.82
N TYR A 85 -9.93 19.39 28.79
CA TYR A 85 -9.54 20.23 29.91
C TYR A 85 -10.07 21.65 29.71
N PRO A 86 -10.89 22.19 30.63
CA PRO A 86 -11.13 23.62 30.66
C PRO A 86 -9.77 24.31 30.90
N ALA A 87 -9.40 25.21 29.99
CA ALA A 87 -8.32 26.15 30.23
C ALA A 87 -8.75 27.02 31.43
N TYR A 88 -8.27 26.68 32.63
CA TYR A 88 -8.46 27.52 33.80
C TYR A 88 -7.62 28.79 33.60
N PRO A 89 -8.22 29.99 33.50
CA PRO A 89 -7.46 31.22 33.56
C PRO A 89 -6.94 31.37 35.00
N TYR A 90 -5.62 31.47 35.13
CA TYR A 90 -4.95 31.87 36.38
C TYR A 90 -5.06 33.39 36.56
#